data_AF-A0A1P8RSF8-F1
#
_entry.id   AF-A0A1P8RSF8-F1
#
_cell.length_a   1.000
_cell.length_b   1.000
_cell.length_c   1.000
_cell.angle_alpha   90.00
_cell.angle_beta   90.00
_cell.angle_gamma   90.00
#
_symmetry.space_group_name_H-M   'P 1'
#
loop_
_entity.id
_entity.type
_entity.pdbx_description
1 polymer ?
#
loop_
_entity_poly.entity_id
_entity_poly.type
_entity_poly.pdbx_seq_one_letter_code
_entity_poly.pdbx_strand_id
1 'polypeptide(L)'
;MTANFQNTIKNQLILLFTIFGGIAALICIFGGFVKSWTNLIYPSLFAIGMTVFGLLTLIGIELLKQFREKRFFQKTPYNQIEKRTLKKIQVIRSKYDFPKTQRIIELDGNEYAVEYYDDIFKMPIPGVLLIYNQTELDLEPILINYKEKKYNETELLSKIRNG
;
A
#
# COMPACT_ATOMS: atom_id res chain seq x y z
N MET A 1 11.53 -9.01 -8.11
CA MET A 1 11.05 -8.24 -6.95
C MET A 1 11.90 -6.99 -6.86
N THR A 2 11.26 -5.82 -6.89
CA THR A 2 11.89 -4.50 -7.07
C THR A 2 12.70 -4.10 -5.83
N ALA A 3 13.89 -3.50 -6.04
CA ALA A 3 14.77 -2.99 -4.97
C ALA A 3 14.02 -2.11 -3.94
N ASN A 4 12.97 -1.43 -4.40
CA ASN A 4 12.08 -0.61 -3.59
C ASN A 4 11.31 -1.39 -2.51
N PHE A 5 10.83 -2.59 -2.82
CA PHE A 5 10.12 -3.43 -1.85
C PHE A 5 11.04 -3.92 -0.73
N GLN A 6 12.26 -4.34 -1.09
CA GLN A 6 13.29 -4.74 -0.13
C GLN A 6 13.70 -3.57 0.77
N ASN A 7 13.82 -2.36 0.21
CA ASN A 7 14.12 -1.15 0.96
C ASN A 7 12.99 -0.77 1.94
N THR A 8 11.71 -0.87 1.54
CA THR A 8 10.59 -0.63 2.46
C THR A 8 10.60 -1.64 3.61
N ILE A 9 10.79 -2.94 3.32
CA ILE A 9 10.88 -3.97 4.38
C ILE A 9 12.03 -3.66 5.33
N LYS A 10 13.21 -3.29 4.81
CA LYS A 10 14.35 -2.90 5.63
C LYS A 10 14.01 -1.71 6.53
N ASN A 11 13.38 -0.67 6.00
CA ASN A 11 13.01 0.52 6.78
C ASN A 11 11.96 0.22 7.84
N GLN A 12 10.97 -0.64 7.53
CA GLN A 12 9.98 -1.09 8.50
C GLN A 12 10.60 -1.99 9.57
N LEU A 13 11.53 -2.87 9.21
CA LEU A 13 12.31 -3.64 10.17
C LEU A 13 13.06 -2.73 11.13
N ILE A 14 13.80 -1.74 10.61
CA ILE A 14 14.52 -0.77 11.45
C ILE A 14 13.54 -0.05 12.38
N LEU A 15 12.38 0.37 11.89
CA LEU A 15 11.36 1.05 12.70
C LEU A 15 10.84 0.13 13.82
N LEU A 16 10.45 -1.10 13.49
CA LEU A 16 9.96 -2.09 14.45
C LEU A 16 11.03 -2.43 15.49
N PHE A 17 12.28 -2.66 15.06
CA PHE A 17 13.41 -2.88 15.97
C PHE A 17 13.71 -1.66 16.83
N THR A 18 13.53 -0.44 16.33
CA THR A 18 13.72 0.78 17.15
C THR A 18 12.65 0.86 18.24
N ILE A 19 11.39 0.57 17.91
CA ILE A 19 10.28 0.58 18.87
C ILE A 19 10.43 -0.55 19.89
N PHE A 20 10.47 -1.80 19.42
CA PHE A 20 10.49 -2.97 20.29
C PHE A 20 11.86 -3.19 20.95
N GLY A 21 12.95 -2.83 20.27
CA GLY A 21 14.30 -2.84 20.84
C GLY A 21 14.50 -1.72 21.86
N GLY A 22 13.92 -0.53 21.64
CA GLY A 22 13.86 0.53 22.65
C GLY A 22 13.09 0.09 23.89
N ILE A 23 11.92 -0.55 23.70
CA ILE A 23 11.14 -1.14 24.80
C ILE A 23 11.94 -2.24 25.51
N ALA A 24 12.62 -3.12 24.79
CA ALA A 24 13.46 -4.17 25.37
C ALA A 24 14.64 -3.60 26.18
N ALA A 25 15.31 -2.55 25.69
CA ALA A 25 16.38 -1.86 26.40
C ALA A 25 15.86 -1.20 27.70
N LEU A 26 14.70 -0.55 27.65
CA LEU A 26 14.05 -0.01 28.85
C LEU A 26 13.72 -1.13 29.85
N ILE A 27 13.18 -2.25 29.39
CA ILE A 27 12.90 -3.41 30.24
C ILE A 27 14.19 -3.96 30.88
N CYS A 28 15.32 -3.98 30.16
CA CYS A 28 16.60 -4.39 30.75
C CYS A 28 17.11 -3.39 31.81
N ILE A 29 16.99 -2.09 31.55
CA ILE A 29 17.43 -1.03 32.50
C ILE A 29 16.57 -1.05 33.77
N PHE A 30 15.24 -1.08 33.64
CA PHE A 30 14.33 -1.17 34.80
C PHE A 30 14.31 -2.58 35.41
N GLY A 31 14.64 -3.59 34.60
CA GLY A 31 14.81 -4.99 34.98
C GLY A 31 16.00 -5.26 35.89
N GLY A 32 17.04 -4.43 35.83
CA GLY A 32 18.17 -4.46 36.75
C GLY A 32 17.79 -4.20 38.22
N PHE A 33 16.58 -3.70 38.49
CA PHE A 33 16.01 -3.56 39.84
C PHE A 33 15.19 -4.79 40.28
N VAL A 34 15.04 -5.80 39.42
CA VAL A 34 14.25 -7.01 39.68
C VAL A 34 15.18 -8.10 40.23
N LYS A 35 14.73 -8.79 41.28
CA LYS A 35 15.51 -9.75 42.07
C LYS A 35 16.11 -10.94 41.28
N SER A 36 15.64 -11.22 40.06
CA SER A 36 16.13 -12.33 39.24
C SER A 36 16.12 -12.00 37.74
N TRP A 37 17.25 -12.23 37.08
CA TRP A 37 17.45 -12.07 35.64
C TRP A 37 16.56 -12.97 34.79
N THR A 38 16.11 -14.11 35.32
CA THR A 38 15.17 -15.01 34.63
C THR A 38 13.83 -14.35 34.30
N ASN A 39 13.43 -13.33 35.06
CA ASN A 39 12.20 -12.58 34.80
C ASN A 39 12.28 -11.69 33.55
N LEU A 40 13.48 -11.47 33.00
CA LEU A 40 13.71 -10.67 31.78
C LEU A 40 13.62 -11.50 30.49
N ILE A 41 13.60 -12.84 30.61
CA ILE A 41 13.48 -13.74 29.45
C ILE A 41 12.10 -13.59 28.79
N TYR A 42 11.02 -13.59 29.57
CA TYR A 42 9.66 -13.51 29.05
C TYR A 42 9.37 -12.21 28.28
N PRO A 43 9.70 -11.01 28.82
CA PRO A 43 9.50 -9.76 28.08
C PRO A 43 10.37 -9.65 26.81
N SER A 44 11.58 -10.20 26.84
CA SER A 44 12.48 -10.21 25.67
C SER A 44 11.93 -11.08 24.54
N LEU A 45 11.48 -12.30 24.88
CA LEU A 45 10.81 -13.20 23.92
C LEU A 45 9.51 -12.58 23.39
N PHE A 46 8.75 -11.90 24.24
CA PHE A 46 7.55 -11.17 23.84
C PHE A 46 7.85 -10.05 22.84
N ALA A 47 8.88 -9.22 23.10
CA ALA A 47 9.28 -8.14 22.20
C ALA A 47 9.74 -8.65 20.82
N ILE A 48 10.52 -9.73 20.79
CA ILE A 48 10.93 -10.40 19.54
C ILE A 48 9.70 -10.95 18.81
N GLY A 49 8.81 -11.64 19.54
CA GLY A 49 7.57 -12.20 19.00
C GLY A 49 6.69 -11.12 18.36
N MET A 50 6.51 -9.99 19.03
CA MET A 50 5.75 -8.85 18.52
C MET A 50 6.40 -8.20 17.29
N THR A 51 7.73 -8.13 17.26
CA THR A 51 8.48 -7.61 16.10
C THR A 51 8.27 -8.49 14.86
N VAL A 52 8.42 -9.80 15.01
CA VAL A 52 8.22 -10.77 13.93
C VAL A 52 6.75 -10.80 13.50
N PHE A 53 5.82 -10.81 14.44
CA PHE A 53 4.38 -10.78 14.16
C PHE A 53 3.98 -9.51 13.41
N GLY A 54 4.48 -8.34 13.83
CA GLY A 54 4.23 -7.07 13.15
C GLY A 54 4.73 -7.09 11.70
N LEU A 55 5.95 -7.59 11.47
CA LEU A 55 6.52 -7.71 10.14
C LEU A 55 5.69 -8.64 9.23
N LEU A 56 5.36 -9.84 9.72
CA LEU A 56 4.56 -10.81 8.97
C LEU A 56 3.18 -10.26 8.64
N THR A 57 2.56 -9.54 9.58
CA THR A 57 1.27 -8.89 9.37
C THR A 57 1.35 -7.85 8.25
N LEU A 58 2.40 -7.02 8.23
CA LEU A 58 2.59 -5.98 7.20
C LEU A 58 2.82 -6.60 5.82
N ILE A 59 3.64 -7.64 5.72
CA ILE A 59 3.85 -8.39 4.47
C ILE A 59 2.54 -9.04 4.02
N GLY A 60 1.80 -9.66 4.94
CA GLY A 60 0.50 -10.29 4.66
C GLY A 60 -0.53 -9.30 4.12
N ILE A 61 -0.63 -8.11 4.71
CA ILE A 61 -1.53 -7.04 4.23
C ILE A 61 -1.16 -6.61 2.81
N GLU A 62 0.14 -6.43 2.52
CA GLU A 62 0.60 -6.02 1.18
C GLU A 62 0.33 -7.11 0.12
N LEU A 63 0.52 -8.39 0.46
CA LEU A 63 0.15 -9.51 -0.42
C LEU A 63 -1.36 -9.57 -0.68
N LEU A 64 -2.18 -9.40 0.37
CA LEU A 64 -3.63 -9.33 0.26
C LEU A 64 -4.08 -8.16 -0.63
N LYS A 65 -3.42 -7.00 -0.51
CA LYS A 65 -3.64 -5.85 -1.38
C LYS A 65 -3.37 -6.18 -2.84
N GLN A 66 -2.19 -6.74 -3.15
CA GLN A 66 -1.84 -7.08 -4.53
C GLN A 66 -2.82 -8.08 -5.13
N PHE A 67 -3.27 -9.05 -4.33
CA PHE A 67 -4.28 -10.02 -4.74
C PHE A 67 -5.64 -9.37 -5.02
N ARG A 68 -6.13 -8.51 -4.10
CA ARG A 68 -7.41 -7.78 -4.27
C ARG A 68 -7.38 -6.87 -5.48
N GLU A 69 -6.29 -6.12 -5.64
CA GLU A 69 -6.07 -5.23 -6.78
C GLU A 69 -6.08 -6.02 -8.10
N LYS A 70 -5.32 -7.11 -8.20
CA LYS A 70 -5.32 -7.98 -9.38
C LYS A 70 -6.73 -8.51 -9.68
N ARG A 71 -7.45 -8.97 -8.67
CA ARG A 71 -8.83 -9.47 -8.83
C ARG A 71 -9.80 -8.37 -9.27
N PHE A 72 -9.62 -7.14 -8.80
CA PHE A 72 -10.46 -5.99 -9.17
C PHE A 72 -10.33 -5.67 -10.66
N PHE A 73 -9.09 -5.53 -11.16
CA PHE A 73 -8.83 -5.21 -12.57
C PHE A 73 -9.09 -6.38 -13.53
N GLN A 74 -9.48 -7.55 -13.05
CA GLN A 74 -9.97 -8.64 -13.90
C GLN A 74 -11.48 -8.56 -14.15
N LYS A 75 -12.22 -7.75 -13.38
CA LYS A 75 -13.68 -7.63 -13.50
C LYS A 75 -14.08 -6.55 -14.49
N THR A 76 -15.11 -6.81 -15.29
CA THR A 76 -15.79 -5.78 -16.11
C THR A 76 -16.48 -4.76 -15.20
N PRO A 77 -16.43 -3.44 -15.50
CA PRO A 77 -15.77 -2.79 -16.64
C PRO A 77 -14.28 -2.46 -16.45
N TYR A 78 -13.72 -2.66 -15.25
CA TYR A 78 -12.36 -2.23 -14.89
C TYR A 78 -11.25 -3.00 -15.60
N ASN A 79 -11.54 -4.17 -16.15
CA ASN A 79 -10.62 -4.91 -17.02
C ASN A 79 -10.22 -4.14 -18.29
N GLN A 80 -11.01 -3.16 -18.71
CA GLN A 80 -10.64 -2.28 -19.83
C GLN A 80 -9.41 -1.42 -19.49
N ILE A 81 -9.24 -1.03 -18.21
CA ILE A 81 -8.06 -0.31 -17.74
C ILE A 81 -6.83 -1.22 -17.85
N GLU A 82 -6.95 -2.47 -17.42
CA GLU A 82 -5.84 -3.45 -17.51
C GLU A 82 -5.44 -3.74 -18.95
N LYS A 83 -6.42 -3.91 -19.87
CA LYS A 83 -6.16 -4.14 -21.30
C LYS A 83 -5.44 -2.98 -21.98
N ARG A 84 -5.70 -1.74 -21.53
CA ARG A 84 -5.12 -0.50 -22.08
C ARG A 84 -3.87 -0.04 -21.33
N THR A 85 -3.40 -0.80 -20.35
CA THR A 85 -2.21 -0.45 -19.57
C THR A 85 -0.96 -0.68 -20.42
N LEU A 86 -0.23 0.40 -20.71
CA LEU A 86 1.07 0.35 -21.38
C LEU A 86 2.18 -0.10 -20.43
N LYS A 87 2.19 0.46 -19.21
CA LYS A 87 3.22 0.20 -18.21
C LYS A 87 2.65 0.25 -16.80
N LYS A 88 3.23 -0.55 -15.91
CA LYS A 88 2.94 -0.52 -14.47
C LYS A 88 4.14 0.07 -13.74
N ILE A 89 3.92 1.18 -13.06
CA ILE A 89 4.94 1.89 -12.30
C ILE A 89 4.70 1.66 -10.81
N GLN A 90 5.77 1.51 -10.04
CA GLN A 90 5.70 1.48 -8.59
C GLN A 90 6.03 2.87 -8.05
N VAL A 91 5.05 3.52 -7.44
CA VAL A 91 5.20 4.84 -6.83
C VAL A 91 5.34 4.71 -5.33
N ILE A 92 6.32 5.42 -4.78
CA ILE A 92 6.64 5.45 -3.36
C ILE A 92 6.38 6.87 -2.87
N ARG A 93 5.47 7.02 -1.90
CA ARG A 93 5.20 8.31 -1.26
C ARG A 93 6.08 8.56 -0.03
N SER A 94 6.43 7.49 0.68
CA SER A 94 7.30 7.51 1.85
C SER A 94 8.21 6.29 1.85
N LYS A 95 9.41 6.43 2.43
CA LYS A 95 10.37 5.34 2.61
C LYS A 95 9.86 4.19 3.50
N TYR A 96 8.77 4.42 4.23
CA TYR A 96 8.10 3.43 5.09
C TYR A 96 6.85 2.82 4.46
N ASP A 97 6.39 3.36 3.33
CA ASP A 97 5.20 2.86 2.64
C ASP A 97 5.59 1.78 1.64
N PHE A 98 4.75 0.76 1.52
CA PHE A 98 4.89 -0.19 0.43
C PHE A 98 4.59 0.51 -0.91
N PRO A 99 5.38 0.21 -1.96
CA PRO A 99 5.17 0.81 -3.26
C PRO A 99 3.74 0.56 -3.74
N LYS A 100 3.13 1.59 -4.30
CA LYS A 100 1.80 1.51 -4.91
C LYS A 100 1.94 1.32 -6.41
N THR A 101 1.13 0.42 -6.96
CA THR A 101 1.08 0.23 -8.41
C THR A 101 0.23 1.34 -9.04
N GLN A 102 0.84 2.10 -9.94
CA GLN A 102 0.16 2.96 -10.90
C GLN A 102 0.12 2.24 -12.25
N ARG A 103 -1.05 2.21 -12.89
CA ARG A 103 -1.21 1.74 -14.27
C ARG A 103 -1.23 2.95 -15.18
N ILE A 104 -0.28 3.04 -16.09
CA ILE A 104 -0.31 4.07 -17.12
C ILE A 104 -1.08 3.51 -18.30
N ILE A 105 -2.23 4.13 -18.59
CA ILE A 105 -3.09 3.78 -19.71
C ILE A 105 -3.01 4.88 -20.77
N GLU A 106 -3.18 4.48 -22.03
CA GLU A 106 -3.36 5.42 -23.14
C GLU A 106 -4.82 5.41 -23.59
N LEU A 107 -5.39 6.61 -23.71
CA LEU A 107 -6.75 6.79 -24.17
C LEU A 107 -6.83 8.04 -25.04
N ASP A 108 -7.20 7.85 -26.31
CA ASP A 108 -7.36 8.90 -27.32
C ASP A 108 -6.12 9.83 -27.46
N GLY A 109 -4.91 9.26 -27.35
CA GLY A 109 -3.64 9.98 -27.47
C GLY A 109 -3.14 10.64 -26.18
N ASN A 110 -3.89 10.51 -25.07
CA ASN A 110 -3.49 11.01 -23.76
C ASN A 110 -3.07 9.88 -22.81
N GLU A 111 -2.08 10.15 -21.96
CA GLU A 111 -1.63 9.23 -20.91
C GLU A 111 -2.34 9.54 -19.58
N TYR A 112 -2.88 8.50 -18.94
CA TYR A 112 -3.50 8.60 -17.61
C TYR A 112 -2.86 7.60 -16.65
N ALA A 113 -2.55 8.05 -15.43
CA ALA A 113 -2.10 7.18 -14.36
C ALA A 113 -3.29 6.78 -13.47
N VAL A 114 -3.56 5.49 -13.35
CA VAL A 114 -4.67 4.95 -12.55
C VAL A 114 -4.14 4.30 -11.28
N GLU A 115 -4.63 4.76 -10.13
CA GLU A 115 -4.36 4.23 -8.79
C GLU A 115 -5.61 3.61 -8.16
N TYR A 116 -5.47 2.40 -7.64
CA TYR A 116 -6.53 1.67 -6.93
C TYR A 116 -6.55 1.96 -5.43
N TYR A 117 -7.70 2.35 -4.87
CA TYR A 117 -7.92 2.54 -3.43
C TYR A 117 -9.12 1.73 -2.93
N ASP A 118 -8.84 0.69 -2.16
CA ASP A 118 -9.79 -0.14 -1.42
C ASP A 118 -9.91 0.25 0.07
N ASP A 119 -10.95 -0.22 0.77
CA ASP A 119 -11.26 0.14 2.17
C ASP A 119 -10.19 -0.27 3.17
N ILE A 120 -9.30 -1.20 2.78
CA ILE A 120 -8.16 -1.61 3.60
C ILE A 120 -7.13 -0.47 3.72
N PHE A 121 -7.07 0.45 2.75
CA PHE A 121 -6.19 1.61 2.82
C PHE A 121 -6.89 2.70 3.63
N LYS A 122 -6.46 2.93 4.88
CA LYS A 122 -6.81 4.17 5.59
C LYS A 122 -6.18 5.37 4.85
N MET A 123 -6.93 5.99 3.96
CA MET A 123 -6.77 7.32 3.36
C MET A 123 -8.20 7.84 3.05
N PRO A 124 -8.47 9.16 3.06
CA PRO A 124 -9.80 9.72 3.39
C PRO A 124 -10.98 9.29 2.50
N ILE A 125 -10.75 8.62 1.37
CA ILE A 125 -11.81 8.20 0.44
C ILE A 125 -11.59 6.72 0.06
N PRO A 126 -12.26 5.78 0.74
CA PRO A 126 -12.16 4.36 0.43
C PRO A 126 -13.02 3.97 -0.78
N GLY A 127 -12.60 2.97 -1.56
CA GLY A 127 -13.41 2.42 -2.65
C GLY A 127 -13.39 3.24 -3.95
N VAL A 128 -12.25 3.85 -4.27
CA VAL A 128 -12.10 4.76 -5.41
C VAL A 128 -10.94 4.40 -6.34
N LEU A 129 -11.07 4.74 -7.62
CA LEU A 129 -9.94 4.87 -8.52
C LEU A 129 -9.58 6.34 -8.60
N LEU A 130 -8.30 6.67 -8.38
CA LEU A 130 -7.77 7.99 -8.72
C LEU A 130 -7.11 7.92 -10.08
N ILE A 131 -7.42 8.89 -10.93
CA ILE A 131 -6.92 8.97 -12.29
C ILE A 131 -6.26 10.32 -12.45
N TYR A 132 -4.96 10.32 -12.74
CA TYR A 132 -4.17 11.53 -12.95
C TYR A 132 -3.90 11.66 -14.44
N ASN A 133 -4.22 12.81 -15.03
CA ASN A 133 -3.78 13.12 -16.39
C ASN A 133 -2.26 13.34 -16.37
N GLN A 134 -1.51 12.58 -17.16
CA GLN A 134 -0.06 12.71 -17.28
C GLN A 134 0.34 13.61 -18.45
N THR A 135 -0.56 13.83 -19.41
CA THR A 135 -0.37 14.75 -20.52
C THR A 135 -0.56 16.21 -20.08
N GLU A 136 -1.60 16.47 -19.28
CA GLU A 136 -1.93 17.79 -18.72
C GLU A 136 -1.82 17.76 -17.20
N LEU A 137 -0.63 18.10 -16.69
CA LEU A 137 -0.26 17.92 -15.27
C LEU A 137 -0.98 18.84 -14.28
N ASP A 138 -1.60 19.92 -14.76
CA ASP A 138 -2.28 20.92 -13.92
C ASP A 138 -3.74 20.55 -13.59
N LEU A 139 -4.26 19.46 -14.16
CA LEU A 139 -5.62 18.99 -13.89
C LEU A 139 -5.71 18.25 -12.56
N GLU A 140 -6.79 18.49 -11.82
CA GLU A 140 -7.11 17.74 -10.63
C GLU A 140 -7.35 16.25 -10.95
N PRO A 141 -6.97 15.33 -10.05
CA PRO A 141 -7.20 13.91 -10.27
C PRO A 141 -8.69 13.58 -10.29
N ILE A 142 -9.11 12.83 -11.30
CA ILE A 142 -10.48 12.34 -11.43
C ILE A 142 -10.68 11.21 -10.44
N LEU A 143 -11.79 11.27 -9.71
CA LEU A 143 -12.15 10.29 -8.69
C LEU A 143 -13.35 9.45 -9.13
N ILE A 144 -13.14 8.13 -9.27
CA ILE A 144 -14.17 7.17 -9.65
C ILE A 144 -14.55 6.32 -8.45
N ASN A 145 -15.70 6.61 -7.84
CA ASN A 145 -16.30 5.84 -6.74
C ASN A 145 -16.87 4.50 -7.24
N TYR A 146 -16.03 3.48 -7.37
CA TYR A 146 -16.43 2.18 -7.92
C TYR A 146 -17.30 1.33 -6.97
N LYS A 147 -17.37 1.69 -5.69
CA LYS A 147 -18.25 1.04 -4.70
C LYS A 147 -19.63 1.65 -4.63
N GLU A 148 -19.71 2.98 -4.73
CA GLU A 148 -20.97 3.71 -4.62
C GLU A 148 -21.73 3.70 -5.95
N LYS A 149 -21.01 3.74 -7.08
CA LYS A 149 -21.60 3.79 -8.41
C LYS A 149 -21.16 2.61 -9.27
N LYS A 150 -22.13 1.99 -9.93
CA LYS A 150 -21.86 1.01 -10.99
C LYS A 150 -21.64 1.75 -12.29
N TYR A 151 -20.53 1.45 -12.95
CA TYR A 151 -20.19 1.98 -14.26
C TYR A 151 -20.37 0.86 -15.29
N ASN A 152 -20.79 1.22 -16.50
CA ASN A 152 -20.58 0.39 -17.68
C ASN A 152 -19.24 0.76 -18.34
N GLU A 153 -18.82 0.00 -19.36
CA GLU A 153 -17.52 0.22 -20.02
C GLU A 153 -17.42 1.62 -20.64
N THR A 154 -18.44 2.05 -21.38
CA THR A 154 -18.46 3.35 -22.05
C THR A 154 -18.45 4.52 -21.06
N GLU A 155 -19.25 4.43 -20.00
CA GLU A 155 -19.31 5.42 -18.92
C GLU A 155 -17.97 5.54 -18.21
N LEU A 156 -17.34 4.41 -17.88
CA LEU A 156 -16.04 4.40 -17.24
C LEU A 156 -15.03 5.15 -18.10
N LEU A 157 -14.85 4.74 -19.36
CA LEU A 157 -13.87 5.35 -20.27
C LEU A 157 -14.18 6.82 -20.58
N SER A 158 -15.46 7.18 -20.71
CA SER A 158 -15.87 8.58 -20.90
C SER A 158 -15.52 9.45 -19.70
N LYS A 159 -15.66 8.94 -18.47
CA LYS A 159 -15.24 9.63 -17.26
C LYS A 159 -13.74 9.82 -17.18
N ILE A 160 -12.95 8.85 -17.64
CA ILE A 160 -11.49 9.00 -17.71
C ILE A 160 -11.13 10.12 -18.71
N ARG A 161 -11.81 10.14 -19.86
CA ARG A 161 -11.53 11.08 -20.95
C ARG A 161 -11.86 12.53 -20.62
N ASN A 162 -13.01 12.75 -19.96
CA ASN A 162 -13.61 14.08 -19.87
C ASN A 162 -13.14 14.92 -18.68
N GLY A 163 -12.27 14.39 -17.80
CA GLY A 163 -11.80 15.15 -16.64
C GLY A 163 -12.91 15.42 -15.65
#